data_AF-A0A443L1V9-F1
#
_entry.id   AF-A0A443L1V9-F1
#
_cell.length_a   1.000
_cell.length_b   1.000
_cell.length_c   1.000
_cell.angle_alpha   90.00
_cell.angle_beta   90.00
_cell.angle_gamma   90.00
#
_symmetry.space_group_name_H-M   'P 1'
#
loop_
_entity.id
_entity.type
_entity.pdbx_description
1 polymer ?
#
loop_
_entity_poly.entity_id
_entity_poly.type
_entity_poly.pdbx_seq_one_letter_code
_entity_poly.pdbx_strand_id
1 'polypeptide(L)'
;QLGVEAFGSESAALDVEVIAMGYNLLKTFGLTDLKLVINTLGDQQTRDDYRQALIDYLEPHFDELSDDSKERLHKNPLRVLDSKAPEDQQFVADAPSILDYLSPEAQAHFDQTKTYLDALAIPYEIDATMVRGLDYYNHTIFEIMTHSKALGKG
;
A
#
# COMPACT_ATOMS: atom_id res chain seq x y z
N GLN A 1 -18.01 6.37 10.80
CA GLN A 1 -17.00 6.54 9.74
C GLN A 1 -17.35 7.78 8.95
N LEU A 2 -16.36 8.59 8.60
CA LEU A 2 -16.48 9.69 7.62
C LEU A 2 -15.62 9.28 6.42
N GLY A 3 -16.12 9.51 5.21
CA GLY A 3 -15.45 9.12 3.97
C GLY A 3 -15.53 10.24 2.93
N VAL A 4 -14.53 10.28 2.06
CA VAL A 4 -14.44 11.19 0.92
C VAL A 4 -14.12 10.36 -0.31
N GLU A 5 -14.78 10.66 -1.41
CA GLU A 5 -14.51 10.08 -2.72
C GLU A 5 -14.32 11.23 -3.71
N ALA A 6 -13.22 11.19 -4.46
CA ALA A 6 -12.91 12.20 -5.46
C ALA A 6 -12.83 11.54 -6.83
N PHE A 7 -13.68 12.00 -7.75
CA PHE A 7 -13.86 11.38 -9.07
C PHE A 7 -13.48 12.35 -10.18
N GLY A 8 -13.04 11.80 -11.33
CA GLY A 8 -12.87 12.55 -12.57
C GLY A 8 -11.45 13.06 -12.85
N SER A 9 -10.45 12.64 -12.09
CA SER A 9 -9.03 12.93 -12.36
C SER A 9 -8.15 11.78 -11.86
N GLU A 10 -7.12 11.44 -12.63
CA GLU A 10 -6.09 10.45 -12.27
C GLU A 10 -4.78 11.15 -11.84
N SER A 11 -4.86 12.43 -11.49
CA SER A 11 -3.69 13.21 -11.10
C SER A 11 -3.24 12.88 -9.68
N ALA A 12 -1.93 12.70 -9.48
CA ALA A 12 -1.30 12.62 -8.17
C ALA A 12 -1.63 13.81 -7.25
N ALA A 13 -1.99 14.97 -7.81
CA ALA A 13 -2.45 16.11 -7.02
C ALA A 13 -3.78 15.84 -6.30
N LEU A 14 -4.68 15.06 -6.91
CA LEU A 14 -5.96 14.70 -6.29
C LEU A 14 -5.75 13.76 -5.12
N ASP A 15 -4.86 12.76 -5.27
CA ASP A 15 -4.47 11.87 -4.18
C ASP A 15 -3.92 12.66 -2.99
N VAL A 16 -3.02 13.60 -3.26
CA VAL A 16 -2.41 14.44 -2.22
C VAL A 16 -3.41 15.41 -1.60
N GLU A 17 -4.38 15.91 -2.35
CA GLU A 17 -5.46 16.73 -1.80
C GLU A 17 -6.30 15.93 -0.78
N VAL A 18 -6.67 14.69 -1.11
CA VAL A 18 -7.43 13.80 -0.21
C VAL A 18 -6.60 13.47 1.04
N ILE A 19 -5.32 13.14 0.88
CA ILE A 19 -4.40 12.89 1.98
C ILE A 19 -4.30 14.12 2.88
N ALA A 20 -4.04 15.29 2.31
CA ALA A 20 -3.89 16.54 3.04
C ALA A 20 -5.17 16.93 3.78
N MET A 21 -6.34 16.68 3.18
CA MET A 21 -7.64 16.91 3.81
C MET A 21 -7.80 16.06 5.08
N GLY A 22 -7.54 14.75 4.99
CA GLY A 22 -7.62 13.84 6.14
C GLY A 22 -6.59 14.20 7.22
N TYR A 23 -5.35 14.44 6.82
CA TYR A 23 -4.25 14.79 7.71
C TYR A 23 -4.52 16.10 8.46
N ASN A 24 -4.94 17.14 7.76
CA ASN A 24 -5.25 18.44 8.36
C ASN A 24 -6.51 18.42 9.22
N LEU A 25 -7.51 17.60 8.87
CA LEU A 25 -8.69 17.41 9.71
C LEU A 25 -8.29 16.87 11.09
N LEU A 26 -7.47 15.81 11.12
CA LEU A 26 -6.99 15.23 12.37
C LEU A 26 -6.15 16.23 13.19
N LYS A 27 -5.27 17.00 12.54
CA LYS A 27 -4.52 18.09 13.21
C LYS A 27 -5.44 19.16 13.77
N THR A 28 -6.52 19.51 13.06
CA THR A 28 -7.51 20.51 13.51
C THR A 28 -8.24 20.04 14.77
N PHE A 29 -8.45 18.73 14.93
CA PHE A 29 -8.95 18.15 16.18
C PHE A 29 -7.92 18.06 17.31
N GLY A 30 -6.68 18.52 17.07
CA GLY A 30 -5.63 18.60 18.08
C GLY A 30 -4.74 17.36 18.18
N LEU A 31 -4.82 16.43 17.22
CA LEU A 31 -3.88 15.30 17.17
C LEU A 31 -2.50 15.79 16.72
N THR A 32 -1.47 15.43 17.48
CA THR A 32 -0.09 15.93 17.29
C THR A 32 0.90 14.84 16.90
N ASP A 33 0.59 13.58 17.22
CA ASP A 33 1.41 12.40 16.90
C ASP A 33 0.77 11.64 15.73
N LEU A 34 0.80 12.29 14.56
CA LEU A 34 0.29 11.72 13.32
C LEU A 34 1.46 11.30 12.44
N LYS A 35 1.36 10.10 11.89
CA LYS A 35 2.29 9.54 10.92
C LYS A 35 1.53 9.17 9.66
N LEU A 36 1.84 9.83 8.55
CA LEU A 36 1.36 9.41 7.24
C LEU A 36 2.28 8.30 6.72
N VAL A 37 1.69 7.17 6.35
CA VAL A 37 2.36 6.07 5.66
C VAL A 37 1.75 5.97 4.27
N ILE A 38 2.59 5.93 3.23
CA ILE A 38 2.16 5.82 1.84
C ILE A 38 2.80 4.61 1.16
N ASN A 39 2.11 4.10 0.15
CA ASN A 39 2.63 3.14 -0.81
C ASN A 39 1.87 3.34 -2.14
N THR A 40 2.23 2.58 -3.17
CA THR A 40 1.49 2.53 -4.44
C THR A 40 1.29 1.09 -4.86
N LEU A 41 0.11 0.79 -5.40
CA LEU A 41 -0.15 -0.49 -6.06
C LEU A 41 0.13 -0.47 -7.56
N GLY A 42 0.61 0.68 -8.06
CA GLY A 42 0.86 0.90 -9.47
C GLY A 42 -0.39 0.80 -10.34
N ASP A 43 -0.14 0.67 -11.64
CA ASP A 43 -1.15 0.46 -12.66
C ASP A 43 -1.38 -1.03 -12.93
N GLN A 44 -2.19 -1.35 -13.94
CA GLN A 44 -2.45 -2.74 -14.31
C GLN A 44 -1.17 -3.48 -14.69
N GLN A 45 -0.25 -2.84 -15.42
CA GLN A 45 1.00 -3.45 -15.84
C GLN A 45 1.87 -3.80 -14.64
N THR A 46 2.02 -2.86 -13.70
CA THR A 46 2.72 -3.08 -12.42
C THR A 46 2.15 -4.31 -11.71
N ARG A 47 0.83 -4.42 -11.63
CA ARG A 47 0.16 -5.52 -10.93
C ARG A 47 0.37 -6.85 -11.63
N ASP A 48 0.36 -6.88 -12.96
CA ASP A 48 0.58 -8.09 -13.74
C ASP A 48 2.02 -8.58 -13.59
N ASP A 49 3.00 -7.67 -13.67
CA ASP A 49 4.42 -8.00 -13.49
C ASP A 49 4.71 -8.45 -12.05
N TYR A 50 4.16 -7.74 -11.06
CA TYR A 50 4.32 -8.10 -9.66
C TYR A 50 3.63 -9.42 -9.31
N ARG A 51 2.45 -9.70 -9.89
CA ARG A 51 1.76 -10.97 -9.75
C ARG A 51 2.65 -12.13 -10.21
N GLN A 52 3.29 -11.98 -11.37
CA GLN A 52 4.18 -13.02 -11.90
C GLN A 52 5.41 -13.18 -11.00
N ALA A 53 6.01 -12.09 -10.54
CA ALA A 53 7.14 -12.14 -9.61
C ALA A 53 6.82 -12.87 -8.31
N LEU A 54 5.63 -12.65 -7.74
CA LEU A 54 5.20 -13.36 -6.54
C LEU A 54 4.98 -14.85 -6.79
N ILE A 55 4.45 -15.22 -7.97
CA ILE A 55 4.33 -16.63 -8.35
C ILE A 55 5.72 -17.24 -8.45
N ASP A 56 6.62 -16.64 -9.21
CA ASP A 56 7.99 -17.15 -9.41
C ASP A 56 8.76 -17.28 -8.09
N TYR A 57 8.51 -16.38 -7.14
CA TYR A 57 9.11 -16.40 -5.80
C TYR A 57 8.51 -17.47 -4.88
N LEU A 58 7.19 -17.66 -4.88
CA LEU A 58 6.49 -18.55 -3.95
C LEU A 58 6.33 -19.99 -4.46
N GLU A 59 6.33 -20.22 -5.77
CA GLU A 59 6.18 -21.54 -6.38
C GLU A 59 7.23 -22.56 -5.89
N PRO A 60 8.53 -22.20 -5.75
CA PRO A 60 9.53 -23.11 -5.18
C PRO A 60 9.26 -23.52 -3.72
N HIS A 61 8.49 -22.70 -3.00
CA HIS A 61 8.12 -22.91 -1.60
C HIS A 61 6.68 -23.43 -1.44
N PHE A 62 6.03 -23.81 -2.53
CA PHE A 62 4.60 -24.12 -2.55
C PHE A 62 4.19 -25.11 -1.46
N ASP A 63 4.93 -26.20 -1.28
CA ASP A 63 4.60 -27.25 -0.32
C ASP A 63 4.70 -26.78 1.15
N GLU A 64 5.50 -25.75 1.43
CA GLU A 64 5.73 -25.15 2.75
C GLU A 64 4.65 -24.12 3.13
N LEU A 65 3.87 -23.64 2.15
CA LEU A 65 2.78 -22.69 2.38
C LEU A 65 1.57 -23.35 3.07
N SER A 66 0.79 -22.53 3.76
CA SER A 66 -0.52 -22.91 4.27
C SER A 66 -1.48 -23.28 3.13
N ASP A 67 -2.48 -24.11 3.42
CA ASP A 67 -3.46 -24.56 2.41
C ASP A 67 -4.20 -23.38 1.74
N ASP A 68 -4.50 -22.33 2.51
CA ASP A 68 -5.13 -21.10 2.00
C ASP A 68 -4.19 -20.32 1.07
N SER A 69 -2.90 -20.21 1.42
CA SER A 69 -1.90 -19.57 0.56
C SER A 69 -1.61 -20.37 -0.71
N LYS A 70 -1.60 -21.70 -0.65
CA LYS A 70 -1.52 -22.58 -1.83
C LYS A 70 -2.66 -22.31 -2.81
N GLU A 71 -3.89 -22.19 -2.32
CA GLU A 71 -5.04 -21.84 -3.16
C GLU A 71 -4.94 -20.43 -3.75
N ARG A 72 -4.49 -19.46 -2.93
CA ARG A 72 -4.37 -18.06 -3.33
C ARG A 72 -3.27 -17.84 -4.35
N LEU A 73 -2.16 -18.56 -4.27
CA LEU A 73 -1.02 -18.37 -5.17
C LEU A 73 -1.43 -18.38 -6.65
N HIS A 74 -2.25 -19.35 -7.05
CA HIS A 74 -2.68 -19.45 -8.45
C HIS A 74 -3.88 -18.55 -8.78
N LYS A 75 -4.77 -18.29 -7.81
CA LYS A 75 -5.96 -17.44 -8.00
C LYS A 75 -5.59 -15.95 -7.98
N ASN A 76 -5.05 -15.48 -6.87
CA ASN A 76 -4.61 -14.10 -6.64
C ASN A 76 -3.43 -14.09 -5.64
N PRO A 77 -2.18 -14.16 -6.13
CA PRO A 77 -0.99 -14.30 -5.29
C PRO A 77 -0.75 -13.09 -4.38
N LEU A 78 -1.30 -11.92 -4.73
CA LEU A 78 -1.24 -10.73 -3.87
C LEU A 78 -1.86 -10.98 -2.49
N ARG A 79 -2.87 -11.87 -2.41
CA ARG A 79 -3.53 -12.22 -1.14
C ARG A 79 -2.69 -13.12 -0.23
N VAL A 80 -1.57 -13.65 -0.71
CA VAL A 80 -0.61 -14.38 0.14
C VAL A 80 0.11 -13.40 1.08
N LEU A 81 0.33 -12.16 0.64
CA LEU A 81 0.99 -11.12 1.44
C LEU A 81 0.22 -10.71 2.70
N ASP A 82 -1.09 -10.93 2.75
CA ASP A 82 -1.92 -10.68 3.94
C ASP A 82 -2.16 -11.95 4.78
N SER A 83 -1.49 -13.07 4.46
CA SER A 83 -1.59 -14.26 5.30
C SER A 83 -1.17 -13.95 6.74
N LYS A 84 -1.82 -14.63 7.70
CA LYS A 84 -1.47 -14.60 9.13
C LYS A 84 -0.97 -15.96 9.62
N ALA A 85 -0.87 -16.95 8.72
CA ALA A 85 -0.36 -18.26 9.05
C ALA A 85 1.14 -18.15 9.36
N PRO A 86 1.62 -18.68 10.51
CA PRO A 86 3.03 -18.60 10.90
C PRO A 86 4.00 -19.12 9.84
N GLU A 87 3.65 -20.20 9.15
CA GLU A 87 4.42 -20.83 8.08
C GLU A 87 4.60 -19.92 6.85
N ASP A 88 3.63 -19.06 6.56
CA ASP A 88 3.68 -18.13 5.43
C ASP A 88 4.49 -16.87 5.76
N GLN A 89 4.57 -16.47 7.03
CA GLN A 89 5.15 -15.18 7.43
C GLN A 89 6.61 -15.02 7.02
N GLN A 90 7.38 -16.12 7.05
CA GLN A 90 8.79 -16.08 6.62
C GLN A 90 8.89 -15.73 5.13
N PHE A 91 8.02 -16.28 4.29
CA PHE A 91 8.03 -16.02 2.86
C PHE A 91 7.49 -14.63 2.54
N VAL A 92 6.45 -14.19 3.25
CA VAL A 92 5.90 -12.83 3.12
C VAL A 92 6.92 -11.76 3.49
N ALA A 93 7.72 -11.98 4.54
CA ALA A 93 8.74 -11.04 4.98
C ALA A 93 9.85 -10.83 3.93
N ASP A 94 10.20 -11.88 3.18
CA ASP A 94 11.24 -11.89 2.15
C ASP A 94 10.67 -11.70 0.72
N ALA A 95 9.37 -11.46 0.59
CA ALA A 95 8.71 -11.31 -0.71
C ALA A 95 9.25 -10.07 -1.47
N PRO A 96 9.27 -10.13 -2.81
CA PRO A 96 9.62 -8.97 -3.63
C PRO A 96 8.72 -7.77 -3.31
N SER A 97 9.25 -6.56 -3.44
CA SER A 97 8.48 -5.33 -3.24
C SER A 97 7.77 -4.94 -4.52
N ILE A 98 6.50 -4.53 -4.44
CA ILE A 98 5.76 -4.00 -5.59
C ILE A 98 6.44 -2.76 -6.21
N LEU A 99 7.19 -2.01 -5.41
CA LEU A 99 7.92 -0.82 -5.86
C LEU A 99 9.01 -1.14 -6.88
N ASP A 100 9.51 -2.38 -6.93
CA ASP A 100 10.52 -2.81 -7.89
C ASP A 100 9.93 -3.15 -9.27
N TYR A 101 8.60 -3.18 -9.39
CA TYR A 101 7.86 -3.58 -10.60
C TYR A 101 6.99 -2.46 -11.17
N LEU A 102 7.18 -1.22 -10.70
CA LEU A 102 6.41 -0.08 -11.20
C LEU A 102 6.69 0.16 -12.67
N SER A 103 5.61 0.33 -13.45
CA SER A 103 5.71 0.89 -14.79
C SER A 103 6.32 2.31 -14.74
N PRO A 104 6.93 2.81 -15.83
CA PRO A 104 7.43 4.18 -15.88
C PRO A 104 6.36 5.22 -15.51
N GLU A 105 5.10 5.00 -15.93
CA GLU A 105 3.96 5.85 -15.63
C GLU A 105 3.59 5.81 -14.14
N ALA A 106 3.50 4.61 -13.55
CA ALA A 106 3.20 4.45 -12.14
C ALA A 106 4.31 5.02 -11.23
N GLN A 107 5.58 4.83 -11.62
CA GLN A 107 6.73 5.42 -10.95
C GLN A 107 6.66 6.95 -10.99
N ALA A 108 6.40 7.53 -12.16
CA ALA A 108 6.27 8.98 -12.31
C ALA A 108 5.11 9.55 -11.48
N HIS A 109 3.97 8.85 -11.45
CA HIS A 109 2.83 9.23 -10.61
C HIS A 109 3.20 9.22 -9.12
N PHE A 110 3.85 8.17 -8.63
CA PHE A 110 4.25 8.06 -7.22
C PHE A 110 5.33 9.09 -6.84
N ASP A 111 6.27 9.39 -7.73
CA ASP A 111 7.25 10.47 -7.56
C ASP A 111 6.60 11.84 -7.48
N GLN A 112 5.56 12.07 -8.27
CA GLN A 112 4.77 13.29 -8.23
C GLN A 112 3.98 13.43 -6.92
N THR A 113 3.38 12.34 -6.41
CA THR A 113 2.73 12.30 -5.10
C THR A 113 3.71 12.73 -3.99
N LYS A 114 4.91 12.13 -3.96
CA LYS A 114 5.97 12.49 -3.00
C LYS A 114 6.36 13.96 -3.10
N THR A 115 6.56 14.45 -4.32
CA THR A 115 6.91 15.87 -4.58
C THR A 115 5.86 16.83 -4.02
N TYR A 116 4.57 16.52 -4.18
CA TYR A 116 3.50 17.35 -3.65
C TYR A 116 3.37 17.26 -2.13
N LEU A 117 3.58 16.08 -1.52
CA LEU A 117 3.63 15.95 -0.06
C LEU A 117 4.78 16.76 0.55
N ASP A 118 5.96 16.70 -0.09
CA ASP A 118 7.13 17.50 0.31
C ASP A 118 6.83 19.01 0.21
N ALA A 119 6.19 19.45 -0.89
CA ALA A 119 5.80 20.85 -1.08
C ALA A 119 4.79 21.34 -0.04
N LEU A 120 3.93 20.46 0.48
CA LEU A 120 2.98 20.76 1.57
C LEU A 120 3.60 20.59 2.96
N ALA A 121 4.87 20.19 3.05
CA ALA A 121 5.56 19.86 4.30
C ALA A 121 4.79 18.83 5.16
N ILE A 122 4.17 17.84 4.51
CA ILE A 122 3.51 16.72 5.18
C ILE A 122 4.54 15.58 5.29
N PRO A 123 5.02 15.25 6.50
CA PRO A 123 5.97 14.16 6.68
C PRO A 123 5.28 12.82 6.38
N TYR A 124 5.96 11.95 5.64
CA TYR A 124 5.48 10.61 5.32
C TYR A 124 6.60 9.58 5.42
N GLU A 125 6.21 8.31 5.58
CA GLU A 125 7.07 7.15 5.39
C GLU A 125 6.54 6.29 4.26
N ILE A 126 7.43 5.61 3.55
CA ILE A 126 7.08 4.64 2.53
C ILE A 126 7.09 3.25 3.17
N ASP A 127 5.97 2.56 3.13
CA ASP A 127 5.86 1.17 3.60
C ASP A 127 5.43 0.27 2.44
N ALA A 128 6.41 -0.41 1.84
CA ALA A 128 6.17 -1.35 0.75
C ALA A 128 5.32 -2.56 1.14
N THR A 129 5.26 -2.88 2.45
CA THR A 129 4.48 -4.01 2.98
C THR A 129 3.00 -3.63 3.18
N MET A 130 2.67 -2.34 3.10
CA MET A 130 1.29 -1.88 3.13
C MET A 130 0.62 -2.23 1.81
N VAL A 131 -0.10 -3.35 1.81
CA VAL A 131 -0.77 -3.92 0.63
C VAL A 131 -2.26 -4.16 0.91
N ARG A 132 -2.93 -3.30 1.68
CA ARG A 132 -4.37 -3.45 1.90
C ARG A 132 -5.17 -3.05 0.65
N GLY A 133 -6.19 -3.84 0.32
CA GLY A 133 -7.11 -3.54 -0.79
C GLY A 133 -6.53 -3.80 -2.19
N LEU A 134 -5.53 -4.69 -2.28
CA LEU A 134 -4.87 -5.14 -3.52
C LEU A 134 -5.78 -5.55 -4.68
N ASP A 135 -7.02 -5.90 -4.37
CA ASP A 135 -7.95 -6.46 -5.36
C ASP A 135 -8.73 -5.37 -6.11
N TYR A 136 -8.81 -4.15 -5.57
CA TYR A 136 -9.71 -3.09 -6.06
C TYR A 136 -9.10 -1.68 -6.08
N TYR A 137 -7.89 -1.47 -5.56
CA TYR A 137 -7.18 -0.20 -5.65
C TYR A 137 -6.07 -0.25 -6.72
N ASN A 138 -5.83 0.90 -7.35
CA ASN A 138 -4.67 1.19 -8.18
C ASN A 138 -4.02 2.49 -7.67
N HIS A 139 -2.73 2.66 -7.93
CA HIS A 139 -1.92 3.81 -7.51
C HIS A 139 -1.95 4.05 -5.98
N THR A 140 -1.96 5.32 -5.53
CA THR A 140 -1.58 5.68 -4.16
C THR A 140 -2.52 5.07 -3.13
N ILE A 141 -1.93 4.36 -2.17
CA ILE A 141 -2.59 3.92 -0.94
C ILE A 141 -1.90 4.57 0.25
N PHE A 142 -2.67 4.88 1.29
CA PHE A 142 -2.12 5.54 2.46
C PHE A 142 -2.88 5.18 3.74
N GLU A 143 -2.19 5.27 4.86
CA GLU A 143 -2.76 5.21 6.21
C GLU A 143 -2.25 6.41 7.02
N ILE A 144 -3.12 7.00 7.84
CA ILE A 144 -2.70 8.00 8.84
C ILE A 144 -2.76 7.33 10.21
N MET A 145 -1.59 7.06 10.77
CA MET A 145 -1.39 6.33 12.01
C MET A 145 -1.10 7.27 13.17
N THR A 146 -1.24 6.75 14.39
CA THR A 146 -0.82 7.44 15.63
C THR A 146 -0.26 6.41 16.60
N HIS A 147 0.75 6.79 17.38
CA HIS A 147 1.26 5.96 18.48
C HIS A 147 0.51 6.25 19.80
N SER A 148 -0.49 7.14 19.77
CA SER A 148 -1.34 7.46 20.91
C SER A 148 -2.18 6.26 21.35
N LYS A 149 -1.78 5.64 22.46
CA LYS A 149 -2.50 4.52 23.09
C LYS A 149 -3.97 4.84 23.43
N ALA A 150 -4.32 6.11 23.58
CA ALA A 150 -5.69 6.55 23.87
C ALA A 150 -6.63 6.42 22.66
N LEU A 151 -6.07 6.38 21.44
CA LEU A 151 -6.82 6.27 20.18
C LEU A 151 -6.78 4.86 19.57
N GLY A 152 -6.03 3.94 20.20
CA GLY A 152 -5.83 2.57 19.73
C GLY A 152 -4.34 2.24 19.57
N LYS A 153 -4.03 1.00 19.19
CA LYS A 153 -2.70 0.68 18.67
C LYS A 153 -2.75 0.85 17.15
N GLY A 154 -2.13 1.91 16.64
CA GLY A 154 -1.66 1.97 15.25
C GLY A 154 -0.48 1.03 15.07
#